data_AF-A0A6B3GG42-F1
#
_entry.id   AF-A0A6B3GG42-F1
#
_cell.length_a   1.000
_cell.length_b   1.000
_cell.length_c   1.000
_cell.angle_alpha   90.00
_cell.angle_beta   90.00
_cell.angle_gamma   90.00
#
_symmetry.space_group_name_H-M   'P 1'
#
loop_
_entity.id
_entity.type
_entity.pdbx_description
1 polymer ?
#
loop_
_entity_poly.entity_id
_entity_poly.type
_entity_poly.pdbx_seq_one_letter_code
_entity_poly.pdbx_strand_id
1 'polypeptide(L)'
;DEHGVDTVQTEEHHGVANSWLPSPFTFAGAVFGATRRIAVTVSAIIGPLHDPLRLAEDIAVLDLLSAGRLVTVAGIGYRPEEYERAGVGWGRRGRLQD
;
A
#
# COMPACT_ATOMS: atom_id res chain seq x y z
N ASP A 1 3.21 -1.73 20.81
CA ASP A 1 3.64 -3.10 20.45
C ASP A 1 3.98 -3.98 21.68
N GLU A 2 3.65 -3.53 22.90
CA GLU A 2 3.84 -4.31 24.14
C GLU A 2 2.55 -4.97 24.66
N HIS A 3 1.40 -4.68 24.04
CA HIS A 3 0.08 -5.13 24.47
C HIS A 3 -0.47 -6.32 23.67
N GLY A 4 0.41 -7.14 23.07
CA GLY A 4 0.02 -8.36 22.33
C GLY A 4 -0.51 -8.12 20.91
N VAL A 5 -0.35 -6.92 20.36
CA VAL A 5 -0.58 -6.65 18.93
C VAL A 5 0.73 -6.82 18.18
N ASP A 6 0.79 -7.82 17.31
CA ASP A 6 1.99 -8.12 16.52
C ASP A 6 1.90 -7.61 15.07
N THR A 7 0.68 -7.37 14.57
CA THR A 7 0.47 -6.91 13.19
C THR A 7 -0.60 -5.83 13.09
N VAL A 8 -0.47 -4.95 12.11
CA VAL A 8 -1.49 -4.00 11.67
C VAL A 8 -1.69 -4.19 10.18
N GLN A 9 -2.94 -4.30 9.74
CA GLN A 9 -3.28 -4.41 8.33
C GLN A 9 -3.96 -3.13 7.85
N THR A 10 -3.64 -2.73 6.63
CA THR A 10 -4.28 -1.62 5.94
C THR A 10 -4.44 -1.91 4.45
N GLU A 11 -5.24 -1.11 3.75
CA GLU A 11 -5.46 -1.17 2.31
C GLU A 11 -5.39 0.22 1.67
N GLU A 12 -5.40 0.26 0.33
CA GLU A 12 -5.37 1.49 -0.46
C GLU A 12 -6.75 1.78 -1.07
N HIS A 13 -7.27 2.98 -0.83
CA HIS A 13 -8.45 3.51 -1.51
C HIS A 13 -8.34 5.00 -1.80
N HIS A 14 -8.78 5.40 -2.99
CA HIS A 14 -8.72 6.78 -3.45
C HIS A 14 -10.10 7.39 -3.63
N GLY A 15 -10.23 8.65 -3.22
CA GLY A 15 -11.36 9.47 -3.64
C GLY A 15 -12.73 9.07 -3.08
N VAL A 16 -12.76 8.34 -1.98
CA VAL A 16 -13.96 7.87 -1.28
C VAL A 16 -14.45 8.88 -0.25
N ALA A 17 -15.78 8.95 -0.05
CA ALA A 17 -16.41 9.91 0.86
C ALA A 17 -16.20 9.59 2.36
N ASN A 18 -15.77 8.37 2.69
CA ASN A 18 -15.60 7.90 4.07
C ASN A 18 -14.16 8.07 4.60
N SER A 19 -13.34 8.92 3.96
CA SER A 19 -11.96 9.22 4.39
C SER A 19 -11.09 7.98 4.61
N TRP A 20 -11.26 6.96 3.78
CA TRP A 20 -10.37 5.78 3.77
C TRP A 20 -8.92 6.17 3.47
N LEU A 21 -7.99 5.22 3.65
CA LEU A 21 -6.56 5.47 3.52
C LEU A 21 -6.07 5.45 2.05
N PRO A 22 -5.59 6.59 1.50
CA PRO A 22 -5.04 6.65 0.14
C PRO A 22 -3.51 6.48 0.09
N SER A 23 -2.83 6.38 1.23
CA SER A 23 -1.36 6.38 1.30
C SER A 23 -0.87 5.35 2.33
N PRO A 24 -1.04 4.03 2.06
CA PRO A 24 -0.73 2.98 3.02
C PRO A 24 0.75 2.88 3.37
N PHE A 25 1.66 3.22 2.45
CA PHE A 25 3.11 3.23 2.69
C PHE A 25 3.56 4.38 3.60
N THR A 26 2.96 5.55 3.47
CA THR A 26 3.18 6.65 4.42
C THR A 26 2.69 6.27 5.82
N PHE A 27 1.51 5.66 5.92
CA PHE A 27 0.99 5.13 7.18
C PHE A 27 1.90 4.05 7.77
N ALA A 28 2.36 3.09 6.96
CA ALA A 28 3.27 2.04 7.39
C ALA A 28 4.58 2.63 7.95
N GLY A 29 5.16 3.61 7.26
CA GLY A 29 6.34 4.33 7.75
C GLY A 29 6.11 4.98 9.12
N ALA A 30 4.95 5.59 9.34
CA ALA A 30 4.59 6.15 10.64
C ALA A 30 4.48 5.06 11.73
N VAL A 31 3.86 3.92 11.43
CA VAL A 31 3.79 2.78 12.36
C VAL A 31 5.18 2.24 12.67
N PHE A 32 6.05 2.08 11.66
CA PHE A 32 7.41 1.59 11.85
C PHE A 32 8.28 2.56 12.65
N GLY A 33 8.09 3.87 12.50
CA GLY A 33 8.77 4.88 13.33
C GLY A 33 8.29 4.87 14.79
N ALA A 34 7.02 4.58 15.02
CA ALA A 34 6.41 4.56 16.36
C ALA A 34 6.56 3.22 17.09
N THR A 35 7.01 2.15 16.43
CA THR A 35 7.02 0.78 16.98
C THR A 35 8.31 0.05 16.65
N ARG A 36 8.69 -0.93 17.48
CA ARG A 36 9.89 -1.76 17.29
C ARG A 36 9.58 -3.17 16.79
N ARG A 37 8.36 -3.66 17.04
CA ARG A 37 8.00 -5.06 16.73
C ARG A 37 6.86 -5.24 15.75
N ILE A 38 5.91 -4.30 15.67
CA ILE A 38 4.70 -4.48 14.87
C ILE A 38 5.06 -4.62 13.38
N ALA A 39 4.55 -5.66 12.73
CA ALA A 39 4.56 -5.78 11.29
C ALA A 39 3.38 -5.02 10.67
N VAL A 40 3.57 -4.44 9.49
CA VAL A 40 2.49 -3.78 8.74
C VAL A 40 2.25 -4.57 7.46
N THR A 41 1.00 -4.99 7.28
CA THR A 41 0.53 -5.62 6.04
C THR A 41 -0.25 -4.58 5.24
N VAL A 42 0.22 -4.26 4.05
CA VAL A 42 -0.52 -3.47 3.05
C VAL A 42 -1.21 -4.44 2.10
N SER A 43 -2.51 -4.61 2.29
CA SER A 43 -3.38 -5.56 1.59
C SER A 43 -4.64 -4.87 1.09
N ALA A 44 -4.66 -4.27 -0.10
CA ALA A 44 -3.61 -4.30 -1.14
C ALA A 44 -3.07 -2.91 -1.49
N ILE A 45 -1.86 -2.87 -2.05
CA ILE A 45 -1.41 -1.75 -2.89
C ILE A 45 -1.93 -1.98 -4.32
N ILE A 46 -2.53 -0.97 -4.93
CA ILE A 46 -3.15 -1.05 -6.26
C ILE A 46 -2.07 -0.81 -7.32
N GLY A 47 -1.32 -1.86 -7.64
CA GLY A 47 -0.12 -1.80 -8.50
C GLY A 47 -0.28 -0.95 -9.77
N PRO A 48 -1.36 -1.11 -10.57
CA PRO A 48 -1.53 -0.37 -11.81
C PRO A 48 -1.71 1.16 -11.67
N LEU A 49 -1.91 1.67 -10.46
CA LEU A 49 -2.02 3.11 -10.19
C LEU A 49 -0.67 3.77 -9.87
N HIS A 50 0.40 2.99 -9.75
CA HIS A 50 1.73 3.47 -9.38
C HIS A 50 2.72 3.36 -10.55
N ASP A 51 3.77 4.19 -10.50
CA ASP A 51 4.98 3.91 -11.29
C ASP A 51 5.68 2.68 -10.69
N PRO A 52 5.96 1.62 -11.48
CA PRO A 52 6.45 0.37 -10.93
C PRO A 52 7.86 0.47 -10.34
N LEU A 53 8.73 1.34 -10.89
CA LEU A 53 10.07 1.54 -10.34
C LEU A 53 9.98 2.28 -9.01
N ARG A 54 9.17 3.35 -8.96
CA ARG A 54 8.93 4.09 -7.71
C ARG A 54 8.32 3.21 -6.64
N LEU A 55 7.34 2.37 -7.00
CA LEU A 55 6.72 1.42 -6.09
C LEU A 55 7.74 0.45 -5.51
N ALA A 56 8.62 -0.10 -6.34
CA ALA A 56 9.68 -1.01 -5.89
C ALA A 56 10.70 -0.31 -4.96
N GLU A 57 11.08 0.93 -5.26
CA GLU A 57 11.95 1.74 -4.41
C GLU A 57 11.31 2.02 -3.04
N ASP A 58 10.05 2.43 -3.01
CA ASP A 58 9.35 2.72 -1.76
C ASP A 58 9.17 1.46 -0.90
N ILE A 59 8.88 0.29 -1.51
CA ILE A 59 8.86 -1.00 -0.82
C ILE A 59 10.23 -1.31 -0.22
N ALA A 60 11.30 -1.19 -0.99
CA ALA A 60 12.66 -1.52 -0.53
C ALA A 60 13.10 -0.61 0.63
N VAL A 61 12.81 0.69 0.55
CA VAL A 61 13.11 1.65 1.62
C VAL A 61 12.35 1.30 2.89
N LEU A 62 11.05 1.01 2.80
CA LEU A 62 10.25 0.68 3.97
C LEU A 62 10.61 -0.68 4.56
N ASP A 63 10.95 -1.67 3.74
CA ASP A 63 11.45 -2.97 4.20
C ASP A 63 12.73 -2.81 5.03
N LEU A 64 13.71 -2.07 4.49
CA LEU A 64 14.97 -1.77 5.19
C LEU A 64 14.75 -0.94 6.46
N LEU A 65 13.92 0.12 6.39
CA LEU A 65 13.60 0.98 7.53
C LEU A 65 12.94 0.19 8.67
N SER A 66 12.08 -0.77 8.30
CA SER A 66 11.32 -1.57 9.25
C SER A 66 12.07 -2.81 9.73
N ALA A 67 13.24 -3.10 9.15
CA ALA A 67 14.00 -4.33 9.37
C ALA A 67 13.18 -5.60 9.05
N GLY A 68 12.52 -5.63 7.89
CA GLY A 68 11.77 -6.80 7.40
C GLY A 68 10.35 -6.92 7.95
N ARG A 69 9.77 -5.84 8.50
CA ARG A 69 8.43 -5.84 9.11
C ARG A 69 7.33 -5.38 8.15
N LEU A 70 7.65 -5.17 6.87
CA LEU A 70 6.67 -4.84 5.84
C LEU A 70 6.22 -6.09 5.10
N VAL A 71 4.91 -6.28 4.99
CA VAL A 71 4.29 -7.24 4.06
C VAL A 71 3.48 -6.44 3.04
N THR A 72 3.76 -6.64 1.76
CA THR A 72 3.04 -5.95 0.68
C THR A 72 2.31 -6.98 -0.18
N VAL A 73 1.00 -6.79 -0.34
CA VAL A 73 0.16 -7.57 -1.25
C VAL A 73 -0.18 -6.66 -2.42
N ALA A 74 0.27 -7.05 -3.62
CA ALA A 74 -0.10 -6.38 -4.86
C ALA A 74 -1.53 -6.76 -5.26
N GLY A 75 -2.35 -5.77 -5.56
CA GLY A 75 -3.71 -5.93 -6.01
C GLY A 75 -3.96 -5.17 -7.31
N ILE A 76 -4.82 -5.74 -8.14
CA ILE A 76 -5.21 -5.11 -9.41
C ILE A 76 -6.19 -3.93 -9.21
N GLY A 77 -6.85 -3.81 -8.06
CA GLY A 77 -7.89 -2.80 -7.83
C GLY A 77 -9.19 -3.06 -8.61
N TYR A 78 -10.32 -2.71 -8.00
CA TYR A 78 -11.65 -3.07 -8.50
C TYR A 78 -12.56 -1.88 -8.80
N ARG A 79 -12.12 -0.63 -8.55
CA ARG A 79 -12.95 0.57 -8.69
C ARG A 79 -12.59 1.40 -9.92
N PRO A 80 -13.45 1.49 -10.94
CA PRO A 80 -13.19 2.30 -12.13
C PRO A 80 -12.90 3.77 -11.84
N GLU A 81 -13.49 4.32 -10.79
CA GLU A 81 -13.34 5.73 -10.41
C GLU A 81 -11.91 6.06 -9.95
N GLU A 82 -11.20 5.09 -9.36
CA GLU A 82 -9.79 5.27 -8.94
C GLU A 82 -8.88 5.34 -10.17
N TYR A 83 -9.17 4.49 -11.16
CA TYR A 83 -8.47 4.46 -12.45
C TYR A 83 -8.69 5.72 -13.27
N GLU A 84 -9.93 6.19 -13.34
CA GLU A 84 -10.28 7.44 -14.02
C GLU A 84 -9.53 8.62 -13.41
N ARG A 85 -9.51 8.74 -12.07
CA ARG A 85 -8.80 9.81 -11.36
C ARG A 85 -7.29 9.74 -11.53
N ALA A 86 -6.72 8.54 -11.61
CA ALA A 86 -5.30 8.33 -11.85
C ALA A 86 -4.91 8.49 -13.33
N GLY A 87 -5.88 8.69 -14.24
CA GLY A 87 -5.62 8.74 -15.68
C GLY A 87 -5.18 7.40 -16.29
N VAL A 88 -5.48 6.28 -15.63
CA VAL A 88 -5.08 4.93 -16.05
C VAL A 88 -6.26 4.24 -16.73
N GLY A 89 -6.06 3.74 -17.94
CA GLY A 89 -7.11 3.07 -18.69
C GLY A 89 -7.64 1.80 -18.01
N TRP A 90 -8.92 1.75 -17.66
CA TRP A 90 -9.58 0.62 -17.00
C TRP A 90 -9.44 -0.74 -17.73
N GLY A 91 -9.28 -0.74 -19.05
CA GLY A 91 -9.05 -1.97 -19.82
C GLY A 91 -7.62 -2.52 -19.71
N ARG A 92 -6.67 -1.75 -19.19
CA ARG A 92 -5.24 -2.10 -19.14
C ARG A 92 -4.79 -2.78 -17.84
N ARG A 93 -5.66 -2.88 -16.85
CA ARG A 93 -5.33 -3.26 -15.46
C ARG A 93 -4.58 -4.56 -15.35
N GLY A 94 -5.06 -5.61 -16.03
CA GLY A 94 -4.41 -6.92 -16.03
C GLY A 94 -2.98 -6.83 -16.57
N ARG A 95 -2.81 -6.18 -17.72
CA ARG A 95 -1.49 -5.99 -18.36
C ARG A 95 -0.55 -5.08 -17.58
N LEU A 96 -1.07 -4.19 -16.74
CA LEU A 96 -0.26 -3.33 -15.88
C LEU A 96 0.16 -4.03 -14.57
N GLN A 97 -0.52 -5.11 -14.21
CA GLN A 97 -0.28 -5.88 -12.99
C GLN A 97 0.60 -7.12 -13.24
N ASP A 98 0.55 -7.67 -14.45
CA ASP A 98 1.38 -8.77 -14.96
C ASP A 98 2.83 -8.30 -15.20
#